data_AF-A0A924BEM7-F1
#
_entry.id   AF-A0A924BEM7-F1
#
_cell.length_a   1.000
_cell.length_b   1.000
_cell.length_c   1.000
_cell.angle_alpha   90.00
_cell.angle_beta   90.00
_cell.angle_gamma   90.00
#
_symmetry.space_group_name_H-M   'P 1'
#
loop_
_entity.id
_entity.type
_entity.pdbx_description
1 polymer ?
#
loop_
_entity_poly.entity_id
_entity_poly.type
_entity_poly.pdbx_seq_one_letter_code
_entity_poly.pdbx_strand_id
1 'polypeptide(L)' 'MTQPRRILPDWHPLALSASIEPGTSAGAVVDGTEIAVWRDTAGRVYTWEDRCPHRGMKLSFGFV' A
#
# COMPACT_ATOMS: atom_id res chain seq x y z
N MET A 1 31.04 6.22 -23.42
CA MET A 1 29.99 7.21 -23.08
C MET A 1 28.74 6.44 -22.74
N THR A 2 28.54 6.11 -21.47
CA THR A 2 27.37 5.35 -21.01
C THR A 2 26.43 6.36 -20.38
N GLN A 3 25.29 6.62 -21.02
CA GLN A 3 24.28 7.53 -20.44
C GLN A 3 23.75 6.95 -19.12
N PRO A 4 23.48 7.79 -18.10
CA PRO A 4 22.80 7.34 -16.90
C PRO A 4 21.39 6.89 -17.25
N ARG A 5 21.03 5.66 -16.85
CA ARG A 5 19.70 5.10 -17.04
C ARG A 5 18.70 5.94 -16.25
N ARG A 6 17.73 6.54 -16.94
CA ARG A 6 16.61 7.26 -16.32
C ARG A 6 15.81 6.26 -15.49
N ILE A 7 15.84 6.39 -14.16
CA ILE A 7 14.93 5.65 -13.29
C ILE A 7 13.57 6.35 -13.40
N LEU A 8 12.67 5.74 -14.14
CA LEU A 8 11.27 6.11 -14.07
C LEU A 8 10.71 5.54 -12.76
N PRO A 9 9.76 6.22 -12.10
CA PRO A 9 9.04 5.60 -11.01
C PRO A 9 8.33 4.34 -11.53
N ASP A 10 8.70 3.19 -10.99
CA ASP A 10 8.13 1.91 -11.36
C ASP A 10 6.79 1.70 -10.64
N TRP A 11 5.76 1.35 -11.41
CA TRP A 11 4.45 1.02 -10.88
C TRP A 11 4.43 -0.43 -10.41
N HIS A 12 4.00 -0.65 -9.17
CA HIS A 12 3.91 -1.97 -8.56
C HIS A 12 2.44 -2.30 -8.23
N PRO A 13 1.91 -3.43 -8.72
CA PRO A 13 0.57 -3.88 -8.32
C PRO A 13 0.60 -4.40 -6.88
N LEU A 14 -0.25 -3.86 -6.01
CA LEU A 14 -0.30 -4.24 -4.58
C LEU A 14 -1.40 -5.27 -4.27
N ALA A 15 -2.57 -5.11 -4.90
CA ALA A 15 -3.73 -5.97 -4.67
C ALA A 15 -4.70 -5.88 -5.86
N LEU A 16 -5.59 -6.86 -5.97
CA LEU A 16 -6.77 -6.74 -6.82
C LEU A 16 -7.70 -5.69 -6.20
N SER A 17 -8.21 -4.77 -7.00
CA SER A 17 -9.11 -3.70 -6.51
C SER A 17 -10.35 -4.27 -5.81
N ALA A 18 -10.86 -5.42 -6.27
CA ALA A 18 -12.01 -6.12 -5.70
C ALA A 18 -11.68 -6.89 -4.41
N SER A 19 -10.42 -7.03 -4.03
CA SER A 19 -10.04 -7.63 -2.75
C SER A 19 -9.97 -6.61 -1.61
N ILE A 20 -10.10 -5.31 -1.93
CA ILE A 20 -10.11 -4.22 -0.96
C ILE A 20 -11.51 -3.61 -0.97
N GLU A 21 -12.39 -4.20 -0.17
CA GLU A 21 -13.77 -3.74 -0.02
C GLU A 21 -13.82 -2.40 0.74
N PRO A 22 -14.86 -1.56 0.54
CA PRO A 22 -15.04 -0.35 1.31
C PRO A 22 -15.00 -0.60 2.83
N GLY A 23 -14.21 0.18 3.55
CA GLY A 23 -14.01 0.07 5.01
C GLY A 23 -13.05 -1.03 5.45
N THR A 24 -12.38 -1.71 4.50
CA THR A 24 -11.40 -2.76 4.80
C THR A 24 -9.97 -2.30 4.52
N SER A 25 -9.02 -3.01 5.14
CA SER A 25 -7.59 -2.87 4.88
C SER A 25 -6.95 -4.22 4.58
N ALA A 26 -5.84 -4.21 3.87
CA ALA A 26 -5.02 -5.38 3.60
C ALA A 26 -3.53 -5.01 3.54
N GLY A 27 -2.66 -5.98 3.77
CA GLY A 27 -1.21 -5.82 3.66
C GLY A 27 -0.70 -6.32 2.31
N ALA A 28 0.32 -5.65 1.78
CA ALA A 28 1.10 -6.06 0.62
C ALA A 28 2.60 -5.94 0.92
N VAL A 29 3.43 -6.68 0.19
CA VAL A 29 4.89 -6.58 0.28
C VAL A 29 5.45 -6.32 -1.10
N VAL A 30 6.22 -5.23 -1.24
CA VAL A 30 6.94 -4.86 -2.47
C VAL A 30 8.39 -4.62 -2.13
N ASP A 31 9.29 -5.37 -2.76
CA ASP A 31 10.75 -5.26 -2.53
C ASP A 31 11.15 -5.28 -1.05
N GLY A 32 10.44 -6.09 -0.24
CA GLY A 32 10.65 -6.21 1.20
C GLY A 32 10.04 -5.09 2.05
N THR A 33 9.37 -4.11 1.45
CA THR A 33 8.62 -3.06 2.15
C THR A 33 7.19 -3.51 2.39
N GLU A 34 6.73 -3.45 3.64
CA GLU A 34 5.34 -3.74 4.01
C GLU A 34 4.47 -2.51 3.79
N ILE A 35 3.38 -2.66 3.05
CA ILE A 35 2.46 -1.59 2.66
C ILE A 35 1.04 -1.96 3.09
N ALA A 36 0.37 -1.07 3.82
CA ALA A 36 -1.06 -1.15 4.05
C ALA A 36 -1.79 -0.51 2.88
N VAL A 37 -2.80 -1.19 2.36
CA VAL A 37 -3.73 -0.70 1.35
C VAL A 37 -5.13 -0.71 1.96
N TRP A 38 -5.89 0.35 1.78
CA TRP A 38 -7.27 0.39 2.27
C TRP A 38 -8.17 1.17 1.35
N ARG A 39 -9.48 0.91 1.47
CA ARG A 39 -10.52 1.67 0.79
C ARG A 39 -11.42 2.33 1.82
N ASP A 40 -11.58 3.64 1.76
CA ASP A 40 -12.54 4.34 2.61
C ASP A 40 -13.99 4.01 2.23
N THR A 41 -14.95 4.42 3.06
CA THR A 41 -16.39 4.20 2.81
C THR A 41 -16.92 5.00 1.61
N ALA A 42 -16.19 6.02 1.15
CA ALA A 42 -16.47 6.74 -0.09
C ALA A 42 -15.87 6.04 -1.33
N GLY A 43 -15.20 4.91 -1.16
CA GLY A 43 -14.65 4.08 -2.22
C GLY A 43 -13.24 4.47 -2.69
N ARG A 44 -12.57 5.44 -2.06
CA ARG A 44 -11.23 5.89 -2.44
C ARG A 44 -10.18 4.95 -1.87
N VAL A 45 -9.16 4.63 -2.68
CA VAL A 45 -8.05 3.74 -2.29
C VAL A 45 -6.86 4.56 -1.84
N TYR A 46 -6.19 4.09 -0.80
CA TYR A 46 -4.99 4.71 -0.24
C TYR A 46 -3.93 3.65 0.08
N THR A 47 -2.70 4.12 0.28
CA THR A 47 -1.55 3.29 0.64
C THR A 47 -0.69 4.00 1.68
N TRP A 48 -0.11 3.25 2.61
CA TRP A 48 0.85 3.76 3.61
C TRP A 48 1.83 2.63 3.98
N GLU A 49 2.94 2.95 4.64
CA GLU A 49 3.77 1.94 5.32
C GLU A 49 2.89 1.10 6.25
N ASP A 50 3.05 -0.22 6.31
CA ASP A 50 2.22 -1.08 7.17
C ASP A 50 2.61 -0.98 8.65
N ARG A 51 2.67 0.25 9.16
CA ARG A 51 3.14 0.60 10.49
C ARG A 51 2.40 1.82 11.01
N CYS A 52 1.72 1.65 12.15
CA CYS A 52 1.07 2.74 12.87
C CYS A 52 2.13 3.69 13.45
N PRO A 53 2.09 5.01 13.15
CA PRO A 53 3.10 5.95 13.63
C PRO A 53 3.11 6.11 15.16
N HIS A 54 2.00 5.80 15.83
CA HIS A 54 1.88 5.93 17.29
C HIS A 54 2.46 4.74 18.05
N ARG A 55 2.15 3.49 17.65
CA ARG A 55 2.53 2.28 18.41
C ARG A 55 3.21 1.18 17.60
N GLY A 56 3.43 1.39 16.30
CA GLY A 56 4.15 0.45 15.44
C GLY A 56 3.40 -0.82 15.06
N MET A 57 2.12 -0.97 15.45
CA MET A 57 1.29 -2.09 15.01
C MET A 57 0.97 -1.99 13.52
N LYS A 58 0.77 -3.13 12.84
CA LYS A 58 0.36 -3.19 11.44
C LYS A 58 -1.01 -2.53 11.24
N LEU A 59 -1.07 -1.61 10.27
CA LEU A 59 -2.31 -0.93 9.90
C LEU A 59 -3.23 -1.86 9.09
N SER A 60 -2.65 -2.80 8.34
CA SER A 60 -3.35 -3.82 7.56
C SER A 60 -4.21 -4.78 8.39
N PHE A 61 -4.06 -4.79 9.72
CA PHE A 61 -4.89 -5.57 10.64
C PHE A 61 -6.05 -4.76 11.22
N GLY A 62 -6.17 -3.48 10.84
CA GLY A 62 -7.25 -2.59 11.25
C GLY A 62 -8.40 -2.52 10.24
N PHE A 63 -9.30 -1.58 10.49
CA PHE A 63 -10.43 -1.23 9.62
C PHE A 63 -10.51 0.30 9.53
N VAL A 64 -11.27 0.81 8.55
CA VAL A 64 -11.38 2.23 8.20
C VAL A 64 -12.81 2.66 7.97
#